data_AF-M2MLW5-F1
#
_entry.id   AF-M2MLW5-F1
#
_cell.length_a   1.000
_cell.length_b   1.000
_cell.length_c   1.000
_cell.angle_alpha   90.00
_cell.angle_beta   90.00
_cell.angle_gamma   90.00
#
_symmetry.space_group_name_H-M   'P 1'
#
loop_
_entity.id
_entity.type
_entity.pdbx_description
1 polymer ?
#
loop_
_entity_poly.entity_id
_entity_poly.type
_entity_poly.pdbx_seq_one_letter_code
_entity_poly.pdbx_strand_id
1 'polypeptide(L)'
;MSTPKAPGYFKQLWYGWKSLKLPWRRQFLVGADLAGNTFWEFKDALNSNRFRRIVKYARAPHYADVKITAQWHQWLRHTRADAPTIQEQQYDVSRQAMMKQLAAKADERWKSVPSFLDSPARQQPQPATQPKDPGGYAPQTEPEQHQGVTSGVEDPIKVQQVAQEGKDGKEVDEGRFKGRTREKPRVAEENPWQRQQRGAPSENWQPQAWTPGAAQRR
;
A
#
# COMPACT_ATOMS: atom_id res chain seq x y z
N MET A 1 -15.38 -20.23 10.47
CA MET A 1 -13.97 -20.59 10.79
C MET A 1 -13.91 -20.92 12.26
N SER A 2 -13.43 -22.10 12.64
CA SER A 2 -13.27 -22.44 14.07
C SER A 2 -12.37 -21.38 14.70
N THR A 3 -12.86 -20.71 15.74
CA THR A 3 -12.00 -19.83 16.53
C THR A 3 -10.92 -20.68 17.18
N PRO A 4 -9.65 -20.27 17.11
CA PRO A 4 -8.60 -21.01 17.78
C PRO A 4 -8.80 -20.97 19.29
N LYS A 5 -8.91 -22.15 19.91
CA LYS A 5 -9.02 -22.26 21.37
C LYS A 5 -7.66 -21.98 21.99
N ALA A 6 -7.61 -21.05 22.95
CA ALA A 6 -6.39 -20.78 23.70
C ALA A 6 -5.86 -22.07 24.36
N PRO A 7 -4.53 -22.27 24.42
CA PRO A 7 -3.96 -23.42 25.10
C PRO A 7 -4.34 -23.37 26.59
N GLY A 8 -4.74 -24.52 27.15
CA GLY A 8 -4.99 -24.62 28.59
C GLY A 8 -3.73 -24.38 29.43
N TYR A 9 -3.90 -24.06 30.71
CA TYR A 9 -2.82 -23.70 31.63
C TYR A 9 -1.65 -24.70 31.65
N PHE A 10 -1.93 -26.00 31.70
CA PHE A 10 -0.87 -27.03 31.64
C PHE A 10 -0.04 -26.96 30.36
N LYS A 11 -0.68 -26.68 29.22
CA LYS A 11 0.03 -26.52 27.93
C LYS A 11 0.86 -25.25 27.92
N GLN A 12 0.39 -24.16 28.52
CA GLN A 12 1.15 -22.91 28.62
C GLN A 12 2.41 -23.09 29.49
N LEU A 13 2.28 -23.74 30.64
CA LEU A 13 3.42 -24.10 31.49
C LEU A 13 4.39 -25.03 30.75
N TRP A 14 3.86 -26.02 30.03
CA TRP A 14 4.68 -26.90 29.20
C TRP A 14 5.40 -26.12 28.10
N TYR A 15 4.76 -25.15 27.44
CA TYR A 15 5.41 -24.27 26.47
C TYR A 15 6.52 -23.43 27.11
N GLY A 16 6.27 -22.84 28.28
CA GLY A 16 7.29 -22.10 29.04
C GLY A 16 8.49 -22.96 29.40
N TRP A 17 8.27 -24.18 29.90
CA TRP A 17 9.36 -25.13 30.15
C TRP A 17 10.06 -25.55 28.85
N LYS A 18 9.29 -25.73 27.75
CA LYS A 18 9.83 -26.11 26.46
C LYS A 18 10.60 -24.98 25.76
N SER A 19 10.43 -23.71 26.14
CA SER A 19 11.18 -22.60 25.56
C SER A 19 12.53 -22.33 26.23
N LEU A 20 12.76 -22.86 27.43
CA LEU A 20 14.03 -22.71 28.13
C LEU A 20 15.21 -23.31 27.34
N LYS A 21 16.24 -22.48 27.12
CA LYS A 21 17.49 -22.82 26.43
C LYS A 21 18.49 -23.42 27.42
N LEU A 22 18.34 -24.72 27.67
CA LEU A 22 19.20 -25.47 28.58
C LEU A 22 20.40 -26.07 27.81
N PRO A 23 21.60 -26.14 28.38
CA PRO A 23 22.82 -26.52 27.65
C PRO A 23 22.82 -27.96 27.12
N TRP A 24 22.11 -28.89 27.77
CA TRP A 24 21.94 -30.28 27.30
C TRP A 24 20.85 -30.44 26.23
N ARG A 25 20.12 -29.36 25.91
CA ARG A 25 18.91 -29.44 25.12
C ARG A 25 19.15 -28.99 23.68
N ARG A 26 18.95 -29.90 22.74
CA ARG A 26 19.23 -29.67 21.30
C ARG A 26 18.13 -28.91 20.56
N GLN A 27 16.88 -28.99 21.06
CA GLN A 27 15.70 -28.37 20.46
C GLN A 27 14.86 -27.66 21.52
N PHE A 28 14.54 -26.39 21.26
CA PHE A 28 13.72 -25.55 22.13
C PHE A 28 12.54 -24.96 21.36
N LEU A 29 11.45 -24.73 22.09
CA LEU A 29 10.23 -24.12 21.56
C LEU A 29 10.46 -22.62 21.47
N VAL A 30 10.16 -22.03 20.32
CA VAL A 30 10.28 -20.59 20.12
C VAL A 30 8.93 -19.89 20.29
N GLY A 31 7.86 -20.52 19.80
CA GLY A 31 6.51 -20.01 20.00
C GLY A 31 5.44 -20.92 19.43
N ALA A 32 4.21 -20.44 19.49
CA ALA A 32 3.05 -21.10 18.91
C ALA A 32 2.23 -20.08 18.10
N ASP A 33 1.53 -20.55 17.08
CA ASP A 33 0.56 -19.72 16.37
C ASP A 33 -0.82 -19.76 17.03
N LEU A 34 -1.71 -18.88 16.55
CA LEU A 34 -3.11 -18.92 16.94
C LEU A 34 -3.75 -20.27 16.57
N ALA A 35 -3.38 -20.91 15.46
CA ALA A 35 -3.93 -22.21 15.06
C ALA A 35 -3.52 -23.40 15.96
N GLY A 36 -2.58 -23.19 16.89
CA GLY A 36 -2.08 -24.19 17.82
C GLY A 36 -0.84 -24.95 17.32
N ASN A 37 -0.32 -24.63 16.14
CA ASN A 37 0.95 -25.14 15.64
C ASN A 37 2.10 -24.60 16.51
N THR A 38 3.11 -25.42 16.70
CA THR A 38 4.27 -25.08 17.54
C THR A 38 5.53 -24.96 16.69
N PHE A 39 6.34 -23.95 16.99
CA PHE A 39 7.50 -23.58 16.21
C PHE A 39 8.75 -23.79 17.04
N TRP A 40 9.72 -24.49 16.47
CA TRP A 40 10.88 -24.97 17.17
C TRP A 40 12.16 -24.60 16.43
N GLU A 41 13.20 -24.39 17.20
CA GLU A 41 14.55 -24.14 16.69
C GLU A 41 15.52 -25.14 17.31
N PHE A 42 16.46 -25.63 16.51
CA PHE A 42 17.44 -26.63 16.91
C PHE A 42 18.75 -26.50 16.12
N LYS A 43 19.85 -26.99 16.68
CA LYS A 43 21.13 -27.09 15.95
C LYS A 43 21.14 -28.36 15.10
N ASP A 44 21.49 -28.22 13.83
CA ASP A 44 21.71 -29.39 12.98
C ASP A 44 22.92 -30.19 13.48
N ALA A 45 22.85 -31.52 13.38
CA ALA A 45 23.97 -32.39 13.71
C ALA A 45 25.09 -32.26 12.67
N LEU A 46 24.74 -32.04 11.40
CA LEU A 46 25.70 -31.95 10.28
C LEU A 46 26.26 -30.54 10.10
N ASN A 47 25.50 -29.50 10.47
CA ASN A 47 25.91 -28.10 10.35
C ASN A 47 25.60 -27.35 11.64
N SER A 48 26.55 -27.38 12.57
CA SER A 48 26.42 -26.76 13.91
C SER A 48 26.35 -25.23 13.89
N ASN A 49 26.77 -24.60 12.79
CA ASN A 49 26.84 -23.14 12.67
C ASN A 49 25.47 -22.51 12.40
N ARG A 50 24.48 -23.29 11.96
CA ARG A 50 23.15 -22.79 11.60
C ARG A 50 22.05 -23.44 12.43
N PHE A 51 21.28 -22.60 13.11
CA PHE A 51 20.01 -23.03 13.70
C PHE A 51 18.99 -23.31 12.60
N ARG A 52 18.34 -24.46 12.68
CA ARG A 52 17.22 -24.86 11.81
C ARG A 52 15.91 -24.63 12.53
N ARG A 53 14.91 -24.20 11.76
CA ARG A 53 13.57 -23.89 12.24
C ARG A 53 12.59 -24.93 11.68
N ILE A 54 11.68 -25.42 12.50
CA ILE A 54 10.67 -26.43 12.11
C ILE A 54 9.32 -26.15 12.75
N VAL A 55 8.25 -26.51 12.04
CA VAL A 55 6.88 -26.48 12.55
C VAL A 55 6.44 -27.88 12.94
N LYS A 56 5.79 -27.99 14.09
CA LYS A 56 5.01 -29.17 14.47
C LYS A 56 3.53 -28.79 14.49
N TYR A 57 2.77 -29.41 13.61
CA TYR A 57 1.34 -29.16 13.45
C TYR A 57 0.55 -29.80 14.59
N ALA A 58 -0.48 -29.10 15.09
CA ALA A 58 -1.32 -29.60 16.19
C ALA A 58 -2.24 -30.76 15.74
N ARG A 59 -2.64 -30.72 14.47
CA ARG A 59 -3.35 -31.79 13.76
C ARG A 59 -2.40 -32.30 12.69
N ALA A 60 -2.63 -33.50 12.16
CA ALA A 60 -1.90 -34.03 11.01
C ALA A 60 -2.72 -33.81 9.72
N PRO A 61 -2.84 -32.57 9.19
CA PRO A 61 -3.46 -32.36 7.89
C PRO A 61 -2.56 -32.90 6.79
N HIS A 62 -3.12 -33.10 5.60
CA HIS A 62 -2.32 -33.32 4.40
C HIS A 62 -1.40 -32.11 4.17
N TYR A 63 -0.17 -32.34 3.66
CA TYR A 63 0.84 -31.29 3.53
C TYR A 63 0.38 -30.10 2.68
N ALA A 64 -0.49 -30.32 1.69
CA ALA A 64 -1.04 -29.26 0.86
C ALA A 64 -2.02 -28.32 1.60
N ASP A 65 -2.65 -28.80 2.68
CA ASP A 65 -3.69 -28.07 3.40
C ASP A 65 -3.16 -27.30 4.61
N VAL A 66 -1.84 -27.33 4.81
CA VAL A 66 -1.17 -26.63 5.90
C VAL A 66 -1.24 -25.12 5.67
N LYS A 67 -2.05 -24.44 6.48
CA LYS A 67 -2.15 -22.97 6.50
C LYS A 67 -1.34 -22.41 7.67
N ILE A 68 -0.24 -21.73 7.36
CA ILE A 68 0.60 -21.01 8.34
C ILE A 68 0.53 -19.51 8.01
N THR A 69 0.60 -18.64 9.01
CA THR A 69 0.58 -17.19 8.78
C THR A 69 1.85 -16.71 8.05
N ALA A 70 1.77 -15.58 7.36
CA ALA A 70 2.91 -15.03 6.61
C ALA A 70 4.10 -14.69 7.53
N GLN A 71 3.83 -14.18 8.74
CA GLN A 71 4.86 -13.85 9.74
C GLN A 71 5.66 -15.10 10.15
N TRP A 72 4.97 -16.22 10.40
CA TRP A 72 5.63 -17.49 10.74
C TRP A 72 6.39 -18.07 9.54
N HIS A 73 5.89 -17.91 8.31
CA HIS A 73 6.64 -18.28 7.10
C HIS A 73 7.94 -17.51 6.95
N GLN A 74 7.93 -16.19 7.19
CA GLN A 74 9.14 -15.37 7.16
C GLN A 74 10.18 -15.86 8.18
N TRP A 75 9.71 -16.16 9.39
CA TRP A 75 10.58 -16.73 10.41
C TRP A 75 11.13 -18.10 10.00
N LEU A 76 10.32 -19.02 9.49
CA LEU A 76 10.81 -20.32 9.00
C LEU A 76 11.82 -20.20 7.85
N ARG A 77 11.64 -19.19 6.99
CA ARG A 77 12.53 -18.91 5.86
C ARG A 77 13.75 -18.07 6.24
N HIS A 78 13.95 -17.77 7.51
CA HIS A 78 15.05 -16.93 8.01
C HIS A 78 15.10 -15.52 7.43
N THR A 79 14.00 -15.02 6.84
CA THR A 79 13.92 -13.62 6.41
C THR A 79 13.70 -12.68 7.59
N ARG A 80 13.20 -13.21 8.70
CA ARG A 80 13.02 -12.50 9.97
C ARG A 80 13.89 -13.13 11.06
N ALA A 81 14.58 -12.30 11.84
CA ALA A 81 15.42 -12.76 12.95
C ALA A 81 14.56 -13.33 14.10
N ASP A 82 13.69 -12.49 14.65
CA ASP A 82 12.85 -12.82 15.81
C ASP A 82 11.54 -13.49 15.41
N ALA A 83 11.05 -14.39 16.26
CA ALA A 83 9.75 -15.03 16.04
C ALA A 83 8.60 -14.06 16.31
N PRO A 84 7.47 -14.21 15.57
CA PRO A 84 6.30 -13.36 15.77
C PRO A 84 5.66 -13.61 17.14
N THR A 85 5.32 -12.53 17.83
CA THR A 85 4.68 -12.60 19.15
C THR A 85 3.20 -12.90 19.04
N ILE A 86 2.57 -13.37 20.13
CA ILE A 86 1.12 -13.65 20.13
C ILE A 86 0.30 -12.36 19.90
N GLN A 87 0.74 -11.24 20.48
CA GLN A 87 0.10 -9.94 20.30
C GLN A 87 0.15 -9.48 18.85
N GLU A 88 1.31 -9.64 18.20
CA GLU A 88 1.47 -9.29 16.79
C GLU A 88 0.56 -10.13 15.87
N GLN A 89 0.40 -11.42 16.18
CA GLN A 89 -0.52 -12.29 15.46
C GLN A 89 -1.97 -11.88 15.64
N GLN A 90 -2.38 -11.52 16.86
CA GLN A 90 -3.73 -11.01 17.14
C GLN A 90 -3.99 -9.69 16.41
N TYR A 91 -2.99 -8.80 16.38
CA TYR A 91 -3.06 -7.53 15.67
C TYR A 91 -3.18 -7.72 14.15
N ASP A 92 -2.50 -8.70 13.56
CA ASP A 92 -2.66 -8.96 12.13
C ASP A 92 -4.07 -9.47 11.80
N VAL A 93 -4.66 -10.30 12.66
CA VAL A 93 -6.06 -10.75 12.49
C VAL A 93 -7.04 -9.56 12.56
N SER A 94 -6.88 -8.66 13.54
CA SER A 94 -7.74 -7.48 13.66
C SER A 94 -7.53 -6.51 12.49
N ARG A 95 -6.29 -6.29 12.06
CA ARG A 95 -5.94 -5.50 10.87
C ARG A 95 -6.60 -6.06 9.61
N GLN A 96 -6.53 -7.37 9.38
CA GLN A 96 -7.16 -8.01 8.23
C GLN A 96 -8.69 -7.83 8.24
N ALA A 97 -9.33 -7.91 9.41
CA ALA A 97 -10.76 -7.67 9.55
C ALA A 97 -11.12 -6.21 9.22
N MET A 98 -10.37 -5.25 9.78
CA MET A 98 -10.56 -3.82 9.50
C MET A 98 -10.36 -3.49 8.02
N MET A 99 -9.31 -4.04 7.40
CA MET A 99 -9.01 -3.83 5.98
C MET A 99 -10.14 -4.30 5.08
N LYS A 100 -10.81 -5.42 5.41
CA LYS A 100 -11.98 -5.89 4.66
C LYS A 100 -13.16 -4.92 4.73
N GLN A 101 -13.41 -4.33 5.90
CA GLN A 101 -14.48 -3.34 6.05
C GLN A 101 -14.16 -2.06 5.27
N LEU A 102 -12.90 -1.60 5.31
CA LEU A 102 -12.47 -0.43 4.55
C LEU A 102 -12.55 -0.67 3.05
N ALA A 103 -12.16 -1.86 2.58
CA ALA A 103 -12.29 -2.25 1.17
C ALA A 103 -13.76 -2.22 0.72
N ALA A 104 -14.68 -2.79 1.51
CA ALA A 104 -16.11 -2.77 1.19
C ALA A 104 -16.66 -1.34 1.08
N LYS A 105 -16.29 -0.45 2.01
CA LYS A 105 -16.69 0.97 1.95
C LYS A 105 -16.10 1.69 0.73
N ALA A 106 -14.88 1.33 0.33
CA ALA A 106 -14.27 1.87 -0.89
C ALA A 106 -15.00 1.38 -2.14
N ASP A 107 -15.39 0.11 -2.19
CA ASP A 107 -16.18 -0.46 -3.28
C ASP A 107 -17.56 0.18 -3.37
N GLU A 108 -18.22 0.46 -2.25
CA GLU A 108 -19.49 1.21 -2.20
C GLU A 108 -19.34 2.61 -2.77
N ARG A 109 -18.28 3.33 -2.36
CA ARG A 109 -17.97 4.65 -2.90
C ARG A 109 -17.70 4.58 -4.40
N TRP A 110 -16.91 3.60 -4.86
CA TRP A 110 -16.63 3.40 -6.28
C TRP A 110 -17.89 3.10 -7.10
N LYS A 111 -18.78 2.23 -6.59
CA LYS A 111 -20.06 1.91 -7.22
C LYS A 111 -21.03 3.10 -7.27
N SER A 112 -20.95 4.00 -6.29
CA SER A 112 -21.80 5.20 -6.25
C SER A 112 -21.38 6.27 -7.26
N VAL A 113 -20.13 6.25 -7.71
CA VAL A 113 -19.68 7.12 -8.81
C VAL A 113 -20.31 6.59 -10.10
N PRO A 114 -21.12 7.40 -10.81
CA PRO A 114 -21.72 6.98 -12.07
C PRO A 114 -20.61 6.62 -13.04
N SER A 115 -20.54 5.34 -13.42
CA SER A 115 -19.49 4.87 -14.30
C SER A 115 -19.69 5.50 -15.67
N PHE A 116 -18.66 6.19 -16.19
CA PHE A 116 -18.72 6.83 -17.50
C PHE A 116 -18.97 5.81 -18.64
N LEU A 117 -18.55 4.56 -18.42
CA LEU A 117 -18.67 3.46 -19.39
C LEU A 117 -20.09 2.85 -19.44
N ASP A 118 -20.83 2.86 -18.34
CA ASP A 118 -22.23 2.42 -18.29
C ASP A 118 -23.17 3.60 -18.58
N SER A 119 -22.91 4.29 -19.70
CA SER A 119 -23.87 5.27 -20.22
C SER A 119 -25.06 4.47 -20.78
N PRO A 120 -26.30 4.67 -20.28
CA PRO A 120 -27.47 3.91 -20.73
C PRO A 120 -27.62 4.17 -22.23
N ALA A 121 -27.29 3.17 -23.04
CA ALA A 121 -27.34 3.17 -24.50
C ALA A 121 -27.41 4.58 -25.10
N ARG A 122 -26.37 5.40 -24.89
CA ARG A 122 -26.18 6.55 -25.78
C ARG A 122 -26.09 5.87 -27.13
N GLN A 123 -27.12 6.09 -27.95
CA GLN A 123 -27.18 5.68 -29.34
C GLN A 123 -25.85 6.15 -29.92
N GLN A 124 -24.83 5.30 -29.93
CA GLN A 124 -23.66 5.56 -30.72
C GLN A 124 -24.25 5.58 -32.11
N PRO A 125 -24.25 6.73 -32.81
CA PRO A 125 -24.64 6.72 -34.20
C PRO A 125 -23.79 5.63 -34.83
N GLN A 126 -24.44 4.63 -35.43
CA GLN A 126 -23.73 3.51 -36.03
C GLN A 126 -22.59 4.10 -36.86
N PRO A 127 -21.36 3.57 -36.74
CA PRO A 127 -20.23 4.07 -37.52
C PRO A 127 -20.68 4.26 -38.96
N ALA A 128 -20.55 5.48 -39.49
CA ALA A 128 -20.99 5.86 -40.83
C ALA A 128 -20.12 5.22 -41.94
N THR A 129 -19.64 4.01 -41.71
CA THR A 129 -18.79 3.23 -42.60
C THR A 129 -19.58 2.30 -43.50
N GLN A 130 -20.92 2.40 -43.55
CA GLN A 130 -21.64 1.80 -44.67
C GLN A 130 -21.45 2.70 -45.89
N PRO A 131 -20.78 2.23 -46.97
CA PRO A 131 -20.68 2.98 -48.20
C PRO A 131 -22.08 3.00 -48.82
N LYS A 132 -22.77 4.12 -48.63
CA LYS A 132 -24.03 4.42 -49.32
C LYS A 132 -23.63 5.17 -50.58
N ASP A 133 -23.26 4.40 -51.61
CA ASP A 133 -23.48 4.66 -53.04
C ASP A 133 -22.40 3.99 -53.91
N PRO A 134 -22.79 3.07 -54.82
CA PRO A 134 -21.94 2.62 -55.91
C PRO A 134 -22.15 3.55 -57.10
N GLY A 135 -21.32 4.58 -57.20
CA GLY A 135 -21.19 5.35 -58.44
C GLY A 135 -21.48 6.84 -58.27
N GLY A 136 -20.44 7.64 -58.47
CA GLY A 136 -20.58 9.09 -58.52
C GLY A 136 -19.21 9.75 -58.61
N TYR A 137 -18.65 9.79 -59.83
CA TYR A 137 -17.56 10.69 -60.16
C TYR A 137 -17.98 12.14 -59.90
N ALA A 138 -17.25 12.86 -59.05
CA ALA A 138 -17.25 14.32 -59.05
C ALA A 138 -15.82 14.82 -58.74
N PRO A 139 -15.28 15.77 -59.52
CA PRO A 139 -13.92 16.24 -59.36
C PRO A 139 -13.74 17.14 -58.13
N GLN A 140 -12.56 16.99 -57.55
CA GLN A 140 -12.00 17.75 -56.44
C GLN A 140 -12.06 19.26 -56.71
N THR A 141 -12.85 19.99 -55.92
CA THR A 141 -12.81 21.46 -55.87
C THR A 141 -12.13 21.86 -54.57
N GLU A 142 -11.19 22.81 -54.66
CA GLU A 142 -10.30 23.27 -53.59
C GLU A 142 -11.04 23.84 -52.35
N PRO A 143 -10.47 23.74 -51.14
CA PRO A 143 -11.04 24.36 -49.96
C PRO A 143 -10.68 25.85 -49.85
N GLU A 144 -11.69 26.71 -49.90
CA GLU A 144 -11.64 28.08 -49.37
C GLU A 144 -11.65 28.08 -47.82
N GLN A 145 -11.11 29.16 -47.26
CA GLN A 145 -10.68 29.32 -45.89
C GLN A 145 -11.80 29.67 -44.88
N HIS A 146 -11.48 29.45 -43.59
CA HIS A 146 -12.04 30.07 -42.35
C HIS A 146 -13.34 29.53 -41.75
N GLN A 147 -13.23 28.90 -40.58
CA GLN A 147 -13.88 29.34 -39.31
C GLN A 147 -13.58 28.36 -38.16
N GLY A 148 -12.63 28.74 -37.29
CA GLY A 148 -12.47 28.12 -35.98
C GLY A 148 -13.44 28.76 -34.99
N VAL A 149 -14.32 27.95 -34.42
CA VAL A 149 -15.34 28.35 -33.44
C VAL A 149 -14.68 28.61 -32.08
N THR A 150 -14.83 29.82 -31.55
CA THR A 150 -14.51 30.17 -30.16
C THR A 150 -15.70 29.81 -29.27
N SER A 151 -15.49 28.96 -28.26
CA SER A 151 -16.45 28.75 -27.18
C SER A 151 -16.10 29.67 -25.99
N GLY A 152 -16.97 30.63 -25.70
CA GLY A 152 -16.85 31.50 -24.54
C GLY A 152 -17.14 30.77 -23.22
N VAL A 153 -16.39 31.11 -22.17
CA VAL A 153 -16.72 30.81 -20.77
C VAL A 153 -16.44 32.08 -19.95
N GLU A 154 -17.46 32.47 -19.19
CA GLU A 154 -17.57 33.69 -18.39
C GLU A 154 -16.80 33.64 -17.04
N ASP A 155 -16.65 34.82 -16.42
CA ASP A 155 -15.64 35.21 -15.42
C ASP A 155 -15.75 34.60 -14.01
N PRO A 156 -14.61 34.25 -13.35
CA PRO A 156 -14.56 33.67 -12.00
C PRO A 156 -14.20 34.67 -10.87
N ILE A 157 -14.83 35.85 -10.79
CA ILE A 157 -14.46 36.87 -9.78
C ILE A 157 -15.19 36.71 -8.42
N LYS A 158 -16.24 35.89 -8.29
CA LYS A 158 -17.07 35.87 -7.07
C LYS A 158 -16.67 34.89 -5.95
N VAL A 159 -15.64 34.06 -6.09
CA VAL A 159 -15.35 33.00 -5.10
C VAL A 159 -14.20 33.34 -4.12
N GLN A 160 -13.46 34.42 -4.35
CA GLN A 160 -12.28 34.78 -3.54
C GLN A 160 -12.57 35.60 -2.28
N GLN A 161 -13.77 36.18 -2.12
CA GLN A 161 -14.07 37.05 -0.97
C GLN A 161 -14.46 36.30 0.31
N VAL A 162 -14.81 35.00 0.24
CA VAL A 162 -15.29 34.24 1.42
C VAL A 162 -14.14 33.55 2.19
N ALA A 163 -12.97 33.38 1.57
CA ALA A 163 -11.86 32.62 2.15
C ALA A 163 -10.86 33.47 2.98
N GLN A 164 -11.02 34.79 3.05
CA GLN A 164 -10.09 35.69 3.74
C GLN A 164 -10.37 35.86 5.25
N GLU A 165 -11.48 35.36 5.79
CA GLU A 165 -11.93 35.66 7.17
C GLU A 165 -11.46 34.68 8.27
N GLY A 166 -10.51 33.78 8.01
CA GLY A 166 -10.12 32.73 8.96
C GLY A 166 -8.67 32.77 9.48
N LYS A 167 -7.96 33.89 9.35
CA LYS A 167 -6.57 34.02 9.85
C LYS A 167 -6.56 34.70 11.21
N ASP A 168 -6.52 33.92 12.29
CA ASP A 168 -5.85 34.29 13.53
C ASP A 168 -5.68 33.06 14.44
N GLY A 169 -4.43 32.67 14.73
CA GLY A 169 -4.13 31.50 15.56
C GLY A 169 -2.63 31.23 15.66
N LYS A 170 -1.97 32.00 16.53
CA LYS A 170 -0.56 31.94 16.90
C LYS A 170 -0.25 30.62 17.63
N GLU A 171 0.78 29.87 17.22
CA GLU A 171 1.34 28.79 18.03
C GLU A 171 2.85 29.02 18.19
N VAL A 172 3.22 29.29 19.43
CA VAL A 172 4.58 29.43 19.93
C VAL A 172 5.01 28.07 20.46
N ASP A 173 6.16 27.55 20.03
CA ASP A 173 6.82 26.44 20.72
C ASP A 173 8.29 26.82 21.01
N GLU A 174 8.53 27.18 22.27
CA GLU A 174 9.85 27.40 22.83
C GLU A 174 10.37 26.06 23.38
N GLY A 175 11.41 25.49 22.74
CA GLY A 175 11.86 24.16 23.13
C GLY A 175 13.26 23.75 22.70
N ARG A 176 14.29 24.38 23.28
CA ARG A 176 15.48 23.71 23.83
C ARG A 176 16.31 22.77 22.91
N PHE A 177 17.33 23.32 22.23
CA PHE A 177 18.68 22.71 22.17
C PHE A 177 19.73 23.70 21.62
N LYS A 178 20.74 24.06 22.42
CA LYS A 178 21.90 24.86 22.00
C LYS A 178 23.02 23.94 21.53
N GLY A 179 23.28 23.90 20.22
CA GLY A 179 24.49 23.33 19.63
C GLY A 179 24.97 24.21 18.49
N ARG A 180 26.15 24.82 18.62
CA ARG A 180 26.75 25.63 17.55
C ARG A 180 27.13 24.72 16.39
N THR A 181 26.48 24.87 15.24
CA THR A 181 26.93 24.27 13.98
C THR A 181 26.82 25.32 12.89
N ARG A 182 27.96 25.54 12.22
CA ARG A 182 28.22 26.56 11.20
C ARG A 182 27.23 26.39 10.03
N GLU A 183 26.32 27.36 9.88
CA GLU A 183 25.30 27.37 8.82
C GLU A 183 25.94 27.71 7.47
N LYS A 184 25.89 26.76 6.54
CA LYS A 184 25.91 27.06 5.10
C LYS A 184 24.46 27.37 4.73
N PRO A 185 24.13 28.46 4.01
CA PRO A 185 22.77 28.66 3.53
C PRO A 185 22.46 27.57 2.50
N ARG A 186 21.74 26.53 2.94
CA ARG A 186 21.04 25.62 2.04
C ARG A 186 19.88 26.43 1.49
N VAL A 187 19.90 26.70 0.19
CA VAL A 187 18.72 27.12 -0.56
C VAL A 187 17.60 26.16 -0.15
N ALA A 188 16.50 26.69 0.37
CA ALA A 188 15.36 25.89 0.76
C ALA A 188 14.82 25.20 -0.50
N GLU A 189 15.15 23.91 -0.66
CA GLU A 189 14.45 23.06 -1.60
C GLU A 189 13.01 22.97 -1.12
N GLU A 190 12.12 23.67 -1.82
CA GLU A 190 10.69 23.65 -1.54
C GLU A 190 10.19 22.20 -1.52
N ASN A 191 9.45 21.86 -0.47
CA ASN A 191 8.94 20.52 -0.26
C ASN A 191 7.99 20.15 -1.42
N PRO A 192 8.27 19.09 -2.22
CA PRO A 192 7.54 18.81 -3.47
C PRO A 192 6.05 18.54 -3.27
N TRP A 193 5.63 18.26 -2.02
CA TRP A 193 4.26 18.00 -1.62
C TRP A 193 3.43 19.26 -1.30
N GLN A 194 4.05 20.44 -1.23
CA GLN A 194 3.35 21.72 -0.96
C GLN A 194 2.84 22.41 -2.24
N ARG A 195 3.11 21.86 -3.42
CA ARG A 195 2.53 22.35 -4.68
C ARG A 195 1.05 21.96 -4.74
N GLN A 196 0.17 22.89 -4.39
CA GLN A 196 -1.26 22.75 -4.66
C GLN A 196 -1.47 22.67 -6.17
N GLN A 197 -1.69 21.46 -6.69
CA GLN A 197 -2.01 21.26 -8.09
C GLN A 197 -3.48 21.63 -8.33
N ARG A 198 -3.75 22.57 -9.24
CA ARG A 198 -5.11 22.90 -9.70
C ARG A 198 -5.51 21.90 -10.79
N GLY A 199 -6.33 20.89 -10.50
CA GLY A 199 -6.85 19.96 -11.50
C GLY A 199 -7.21 18.58 -10.94
N ALA A 200 -7.87 17.73 -11.74
CA ALA A 200 -8.21 16.37 -11.33
C ALA A 200 -6.94 15.51 -11.08
N PRO A 201 -7.00 14.45 -10.26
CA PRO A 201 -5.82 13.72 -9.77
C PRO A 201 -4.87 13.12 -10.83
N SER A 202 -5.23 13.12 -12.11
CA SER A 202 -4.45 12.56 -13.22
C SER A 202 -4.04 13.57 -14.29
N GLU A 203 -4.54 14.80 -14.29
CA GLU A 203 -4.35 15.73 -15.42
C GLU A 203 -2.97 16.42 -15.42
N ASN A 204 -2.36 16.59 -14.24
CA ASN A 204 -1.17 17.42 -14.08
C ASN A 204 0.09 16.65 -13.62
N TRP A 205 0.02 15.32 -13.50
CA TRP A 205 1.17 14.52 -13.09
C TRP A 205 2.04 14.18 -14.31
N GLN A 206 3.16 14.87 -14.46
CA GLN A 206 4.24 14.51 -15.39
C GLN A 206 5.50 14.20 -14.58
N PRO A 207 6.18 13.04 -14.80
CA PRO A 207 7.44 12.76 -14.12
C PRO A 207 8.52 13.73 -14.59
N GLN A 208 9.28 14.29 -13.66
CA GLN A 208 10.41 15.14 -14.00
C GLN A 208 11.48 14.32 -14.71
N ALA A 209 11.96 14.79 -15.86
CA ALA A 209 12.99 14.11 -16.64
C ALA A 209 14.30 14.00 -15.82
N TRP A 210 14.87 12.80 -15.77
CA TRP A 210 16.12 12.53 -15.07
C TRP A 210 17.27 13.32 -15.70
N THR A 211 17.87 14.25 -14.95
CA THR A 211 19.09 14.95 -15.34
C THR A 211 20.28 14.44 -14.50
N PRO A 212 21.30 13.81 -15.12
CA PRO A 212 22.47 13.38 -14.37
C PRO A 212 23.23 14.60 -13.85
N GLY A 213 23.59 14.60 -12.55
CA GLY A 213 24.39 15.65 -11.95
C GLY A 213 25.78 15.74 -12.59
N ALA A 214 26.27 16.96 -12.84
CA ALA A 214 27.58 17.19 -13.42
C ALA A 214 28.70 16.62 -12.53
N ALA A 215 29.53 15.75 -13.10
CA ALA A 215 30.64 15.13 -12.38
C ALA A 215 31.69 16.18 -11.98
N GLN A 216 32.01 16.26 -10.69
CA GLN A 216 33.14 17.07 -10.24
C GLN A 216 34.45 16.42 -10.69
N ARG A 217 35.21 17.11 -11.56
CA ARG A 217 36.58 16.73 -11.87
C ARG A 217 37.45 16.92 -10.63
N ARG A 218 38.28 15.91 -10.35
CA ARG A 218 39.28 15.92 -9.27
C ARG A 218 40.43 16.87 -9.58
#